data_AF-A0A7I0JQA7-F1
#
_entry.id   AF-A0A7I0JQA7-F1
#
_cell.length_a   1.000
_cell.length_b   1.000
_cell.length_c   1.000
_cell.angle_alpha   90.00
_cell.angle_beta   90.00
_cell.angle_gamma   90.00
#
_symmetry.space_group_name_H-M   'P 1'
#
loop_
_entity.id
_entity.type
_entity.pdbx_description
1 polymer ?
#
loop_
_entity_poly.entity_id
_entity_poly.type
_entity_poly.pdbx_seq_one_letter_code
_entity_poly.pdbx_strand_id
1 'polypeptide(L)'
;TKMAVLTKLADNMMTTYLGGDAGRRVLDGQIKRGEGDTIRAALVMGDMRGSSRLAETSGREVYIDTLNQFFDAVAAPFNRNGGQIMSFIGDGFIAVYPCERHRS
;
A
#
# COMPACT_ATOMS: atom_id res chain seq x y z
N THR A 1 -7.04 29.73 8.79
CA THR A 1 -6.66 29.64 10.22
C THR A 1 -5.59 28.57 10.40
N LYS A 2 -4.61 28.77 11.29
CA LYS A 2 -3.48 27.84 11.54
C LYS A 2 -3.90 26.37 11.73
N MET A 3 -5.09 26.14 12.31
CA MET A 3 -5.68 24.81 12.51
C MET A 3 -5.97 24.06 11.20
N ALA A 4 -6.55 24.71 10.19
CA ALA A 4 -6.87 24.07 8.92
C ALA A 4 -5.62 23.61 8.16
N VAL A 5 -4.51 24.34 8.32
CA VAL A 5 -3.20 23.97 7.74
C VAL A 5 -2.62 22.74 8.44
N LEU A 6 -2.70 22.68 9.78
CA LEU A 6 -2.23 21.53 10.55
C LEU A 6 -3.01 20.25 10.21
N THR A 7 -4.34 20.33 10.13
CA THR A 7 -5.19 19.19 9.79
C THR A 7 -4.84 18.63 8.41
N LYS A 8 -4.66 19.52 7.41
CA LYS A 8 -4.32 19.10 6.05
C LYS A 8 -2.93 18.49 5.94
N LEU A 9 -1.96 19.00 6.71
CA LEU A 9 -0.64 18.40 6.79
C LEU A 9 -0.69 17.00 7.41
N ALA A 10 -1.41 16.84 8.52
CA ALA A 10 -1.58 15.55 9.18
C ALA A 10 -2.28 14.53 8.25
N ASP A 11 -3.32 14.95 7.54
CA ASP A 11 -4.04 14.13 6.57
C ASP A 11 -3.13 13.64 5.43
N ASN A 12 -2.36 14.55 4.83
CA ASN A 12 -1.40 14.20 3.80
C ASN A 12 -0.33 13.22 4.30
N MET A 13 0.24 13.47 5.47
CA MET A 13 1.28 12.61 6.03
C MET A 13 0.72 11.21 6.33
N MET A 14 -0.42 11.12 6.99
CA MET A 14 -1.02 9.83 7.34
C MET A 14 -1.46 9.06 6.09
N THR A 15 -2.05 9.74 5.11
CA THR A 15 -2.40 9.13 3.82
C THR A 15 -1.16 8.60 3.08
N THR A 16 -0.06 9.34 3.12
CA THR A 16 1.19 8.97 2.42
C THR A 16 1.87 7.77 3.07
N TYR A 17 1.96 7.74 4.40
CA TYR A 17 2.74 6.74 5.12
C TYR A 17 1.94 5.50 5.53
N LEU A 18 0.64 5.63 5.76
CA LEU A 18 -0.23 4.53 6.22
C LEU A 18 -1.25 4.11 5.16
N GLY A 19 -1.39 4.87 4.07
CA GLY A 19 -2.49 4.70 3.12
C GLY A 19 -3.77 5.38 3.62
N GLY A 20 -4.74 5.53 2.71
CA GLY A 20 -5.96 6.30 2.99
C GLY A 20 -6.80 5.75 4.14
N ASP A 21 -6.96 4.43 4.25
CA ASP A 21 -7.80 3.82 5.29
C ASP A 21 -7.13 3.82 6.67
N ALA A 22 -5.94 3.23 6.79
CA ALA A 22 -5.23 3.20 8.07
C ALA A 22 -4.83 4.60 8.55
N GLY A 23 -4.48 5.51 7.64
CA GLY A 23 -4.20 6.91 7.97
C GLY A 23 -5.40 7.63 8.57
N ARG A 24 -6.58 7.47 7.99
CA ARG A 24 -7.85 8.00 8.52
C ARG A 24 -8.15 7.46 9.92
N ARG A 25 -8.00 6.15 10.12
CA ARG A 25 -8.27 5.48 11.41
C ARG A 25 -7.35 5.99 12.52
N VAL A 26 -6.07 6.24 12.21
CA VAL A 26 -5.11 6.84 13.15
C VAL A 26 -5.51 8.29 13.49
N LEU A 27 -5.94 9.08 12.49
CA LEU A 27 -6.45 10.45 12.72
C LEU A 27 -7.73 10.45 13.56
N ASP A 28 -8.56 9.41 13.45
CA ASP A 28 -9.77 9.20 14.24
C ASP A 28 -9.50 8.61 15.64
N GLY A 29 -8.22 8.37 15.99
CA GLY A 29 -7.79 7.99 17.35
C GLY A 29 -7.56 6.50 17.59
N GLN A 30 -7.59 5.66 16.55
CA GLN A 30 -7.24 4.24 16.66
C GLN A 30 -5.72 4.05 16.68
N ILE A 31 -5.11 4.35 17.84
CA ILE A 31 -3.65 4.34 18.04
C ILE A 31 -3.19 3.27 19.03
N LYS A 32 -4.11 2.47 19.59
CA LYS A 32 -3.75 1.44 20.57
C LYS A 32 -3.25 0.20 19.84
N ARG A 33 -2.13 -0.34 20.32
CA ARG A 33 -1.59 -1.61 19.80
C ARG A 33 -2.61 -2.73 20.00
N GLY A 34 -2.91 -3.47 18.94
CA GLY A 34 -3.90 -4.55 18.95
C GLY A 34 -5.32 -4.08 18.63
N GLU A 35 -5.54 -2.77 18.42
CA GLU A 35 -6.77 -2.22 17.87
C GLU A 35 -6.81 -2.48 16.37
N GLY A 36 -7.94 -2.98 15.86
CA GLY A 36 -8.09 -3.38 14.47
C GLY A 36 -9.46 -3.99 14.19
N ASP A 37 -9.84 -4.00 12.92
CA ASP A 37 -11.10 -4.60 12.46
C ASP A 37 -10.85 -5.92 11.74
N THR A 38 -11.74 -6.89 11.96
CA THR A 38 -11.74 -8.11 11.15
C THR A 38 -12.54 -7.86 9.89
N ILE A 39 -11.88 -7.94 8.73
CA ILE A 39 -12.51 -7.77 7.42
C ILE A 39 -12.55 -9.09 6.64
N ARG A 40 -13.51 -9.21 5.72
CA ARG A 40 -13.44 -10.22 4.66
C ARG A 40 -12.72 -9.62 3.47
N ALA A 41 -11.67 -10.27 3.00
CA ALA A 41 -10.89 -9.78 1.89
C ALA A 41 -10.23 -10.93 1.11
N ALA A 42 -9.98 -10.69 -0.17
CA ALA A 42 -9.04 -11.48 -0.94
C ALA A 42 -7.62 -10.93 -0.72
N LEU A 43 -6.67 -11.82 -0.40
CA LEU A 43 -5.25 -11.49 -0.30
C LEU A 43 -4.59 -11.75 -1.64
N VAL A 44 -3.82 -10.79 -2.13
CA VAL A 44 -3.01 -10.91 -3.35
C VAL A 44 -1.56 -10.75 -2.97
N MET A 45 -0.73 -11.70 -3.40
CA MET A 45 0.72 -11.62 -3.29
C MET A 45 1.31 -11.75 -4.69
N GLY A 46 2.26 -10.90 -5.02
CA GLY A 46 2.91 -10.89 -6.32
C GLY A 46 4.39 -10.57 -6.19
N ASP A 47 5.17 -11.01 -7.17
CA ASP A 47 6.63 -10.92 -7.15
C ASP A 47 7.21 -10.72 -8.55
N MET A 48 8.35 -10.02 -8.64
CA MET A 48 8.98 -9.71 -9.93
C MET A 48 9.83 -10.90 -10.42
N ARG A 49 9.37 -11.53 -11.51
CA ARG A 49 10.09 -12.69 -12.07
C ARG A 49 11.49 -12.31 -12.53
N GLY A 50 12.50 -13.02 -12.02
CA GLY A 50 13.89 -12.87 -12.42
C GLY A 50 14.59 -11.63 -11.83
N SER A 51 14.01 -11.01 -10.80
CA SER A 51 14.57 -9.86 -10.11
C SER A 51 16.01 -10.04 -9.66
N SER A 52 16.36 -11.19 -9.05
CA SER A 52 17.71 -11.44 -8.55
C SER A 52 18.74 -11.40 -9.67
N ARG A 53 18.41 -12.03 -10.82
CA ARG A 53 19.28 -11.99 -12.01
C ARG A 53 19.41 -10.57 -12.54
N LEU A 54 18.32 -9.80 -12.56
CA LEU A 54 18.36 -8.41 -13.01
C LEU A 54 19.25 -7.57 -12.09
N ALA A 55 19.10 -7.74 -10.77
CA ALA A 55 19.90 -7.05 -9.75
C ALA A 55 21.40 -7.37 -9.88
N GLU A 56 21.76 -8.63 -10.17
CA GLU A 56 23.14 -9.07 -10.32
C GLU A 56 23.81 -8.55 -11.60
N THR A 57 23.04 -8.38 -12.69
CA THR A 57 23.61 -8.17 -14.03
C THR A 57 23.47 -6.75 -14.58
N SER A 58 22.46 -5.99 -14.16
CA SER A 58 22.09 -4.72 -14.80
C SER A 58 22.60 -3.48 -14.05
N GLY A 59 23.21 -3.66 -12.88
CA GLY A 59 23.63 -2.57 -12.02
C GLY A 59 22.47 -1.93 -11.24
N ARG A 60 22.82 -1.24 -10.15
CA ARG A 60 21.86 -0.75 -9.15
C ARG A 60 20.79 0.19 -9.71
N GLU A 61 21.19 1.15 -10.54
CA GLU A 61 20.28 2.19 -11.06
C GLU A 61 19.20 1.59 -11.95
N VAL A 62 19.59 0.77 -12.93
CA VAL A 62 18.67 0.08 -13.84
C VAL A 62 17.73 -0.85 -13.06
N TYR A 63 18.24 -1.58 -12.06
CA TYR A 63 17.41 -2.43 -11.22
C TYR A 63 16.34 -1.63 -10.47
N ILE A 64 16.72 -0.54 -9.81
CA ILE A 64 15.78 0.30 -9.05
C ILE A 64 14.74 0.96 -9.98
N ASP A 65 15.16 1.46 -11.14
CA ASP A 65 14.21 2.06 -12.09
C ASP A 65 13.21 1.04 -12.63
N THR A 66 13.66 -0.18 -12.92
CA THR A 66 12.77 -1.26 -13.37
C THR A 66 11.82 -1.69 -12.25
N LEU A 67 12.31 -1.75 -11.01
CA LEU A 67 11.51 -2.11 -9.84
C LEU A 67 10.40 -1.06 -9.59
N ASN A 68 10.74 0.22 -9.68
CA ASN A 68 9.77 1.31 -9.56
C ASN A 68 8.69 1.23 -10.65
N GLN A 69 9.08 1.00 -11.91
CA GLN A 69 8.13 0.82 -13.01
C GLN A 69 7.21 -0.39 -12.80
N PHE A 70 7.75 -1.50 -12.28
CA PHE A 70 6.95 -2.67 -11.92
C PHE A 70 5.92 -2.32 -10.84
N PHE A 71 6.33 -1.67 -9.76
CA PHE A 71 5.41 -1.28 -8.68
C PHE A 71 4.37 -0.26 -9.13
N ASP A 72 4.71 0.70 -9.98
CA ASP A 72 3.74 1.66 -10.54
C ASP A 72 2.68 0.94 -11.38
N ALA A 73 3.10 -0.01 -12.22
CA ALA A 73 2.21 -0.82 -13.04
C ALA A 73 1.28 -1.69 -12.19
N VAL A 74 1.79 -2.23 -11.09
CA VAL A 74 1.02 -3.05 -10.12
C VAL A 74 0.08 -2.20 -9.28
N ALA A 75 0.50 -1.04 -8.78
CA ALA A 75 -0.28 -0.21 -7.87
C ALA A 75 -1.52 0.40 -8.54
N ALA A 76 -1.38 0.77 -9.82
CA ALA A 76 -2.44 1.33 -10.64
C ALA A 76 -3.79 0.57 -10.57
N PRO A 77 -3.87 -0.75 -10.85
CA PRO A 77 -5.11 -1.50 -10.77
C PRO A 77 -5.68 -1.65 -9.36
N PHE A 78 -4.84 -1.77 -8.31
CA PHE A 78 -5.34 -1.80 -6.93
C PHE A 78 -6.02 -0.48 -6.57
N ASN A 79 -5.33 0.64 -6.81
CA ASN A 79 -5.83 1.98 -6.51
C ASN A 79 -7.16 2.31 -7.22
N ARG A 80 -7.37 1.82 -8.45
CA ARG A 80 -8.60 2.06 -9.22
C ARG A 80 -9.80 1.21 -8.80
N ASN A 81 -9.57 0.03 -8.24
CA ASN A 81 -10.63 -0.98 -8.03
C ASN A 81 -10.94 -1.20 -6.54
N GLY A 82 -10.50 -0.30 -5.66
CA GLY A 82 -10.75 -0.40 -4.21
C GLY A 82 -9.86 -1.40 -3.48
N GLY A 83 -8.80 -1.89 -4.14
CA GLY A 83 -7.75 -2.68 -3.50
C GLY A 83 -6.70 -1.78 -2.86
N GLN A 84 -5.99 -2.30 -1.86
CA GLN A 84 -4.93 -1.58 -1.16
C GLN A 84 -3.66 -2.42 -1.08
N ILE A 85 -2.53 -1.84 -1.48
CA ILE A 85 -1.21 -2.43 -1.22
C ILE A 85 -0.88 -2.17 0.25
N MET A 86 -0.62 -3.24 1.00
CA MET A 86 -0.33 -3.20 2.43
C MET A 86 1.18 -3.05 2.68
N SER A 87 1.99 -3.73 1.87
CA SER A 87 3.44 -3.75 2.06
C SER A 87 4.16 -4.15 0.78
N PHE A 88 5.35 -3.57 0.58
CA PHE A 88 6.35 -4.03 -0.38
C PHE A 88 7.44 -4.80 0.38
N ILE A 89 7.81 -5.98 -0.12
CA ILE A 89 8.78 -6.87 0.52
C ILE A 89 9.79 -7.29 -0.55
N GLY A 90 10.97 -6.68 -0.52
CA GLY A 90 11.96 -6.88 -1.59
C GLY A 90 11.40 -6.40 -2.94
N ASP A 91 11.29 -7.31 -3.89
CA ASP A 91 10.73 -7.12 -5.22
C ASP A 91 9.26 -7.54 -5.35
N GLY A 92 8.68 -8.02 -4.26
CA GLY A 92 7.29 -8.42 -4.16
C GLY A 92 6.42 -7.45 -3.38
N PHE A 93 5.12 -7.75 -3.35
CA PHE A 93 4.13 -6.97 -2.61
C PHE A 93 3.02 -7.85 -2.06
N ILE A 94 2.36 -7.34 -1.02
CA ILE A 94 1.13 -7.88 -0.46
C ILE A 94 0.04 -6.83 -0.57
N ALA A 95 -1.11 -7.22 -1.12
CA ALA A 95 -2.27 -6.36 -1.28
C ALA A 95 -3.55 -7.07 -0.84
N VAL A 96 -4.56 -6.28 -0.51
CA VAL A 96 -5.87 -6.75 -0.08
C VAL A 96 -6.98 -6.13 -0.93
N TYR A 97 -7.99 -6.94 -1.24
CA TYR A 97 -9.27 -6.48 -1.79
C TYR A 97 -10.38 -6.77 -0.79
N PRO A 98 -10.98 -5.75 -0.16
CA PRO A 98 -12.15 -5.94 0.68
C PRO A 98 -13.30 -6.59 -0.10
N CYS A 99 -13.98 -7.54 0.50
CA CYS A 99 -15.15 -8.21 -0.09
C CYS A 99 -16.37 -7.95 0.78
N GLU A 100 -17.48 -7.50 0.16
CA GLU A 100 -18.75 -7.41 0.86
C GLU A 100 -19.24 -8.79 1.31
N ARG A 101 -20.12 -8.79 2.32
CA ARG A 101 -20.65 -10.05 2.81
C ARG A 101 -21.58 -10.62 1.72
N HIS A 102 -21.24 -11.71 1.05
CA HIS A 102 -22.18 -12.46 0.20
C HIS A 102 -23.48 -12.69 1.00
N ARG A 103 -24.57 -12.00 0.63
CA ARG A 103 -25.92 -12.29 1.11
C ARG A 103 -26.38 -13.51 0.33
N SER A 104 -26.27 -14.68 0.97
CA SER A 104 -27.01 -15.87 0.56
C SER A 104 -28.51 -15.67 0.78
#